data_AF-A0A3M1BMQ1-F1
#
_entry.id   AF-A0A3M1BMQ1-F1
#
_cell.length_a   1.000
_cell.length_b   1.000
_cell.length_c   1.000
_cell.angle_alpha   90.00
_cell.angle_beta   90.00
_cell.angle_gamma   90.00
#
_symmetry.space_group_name_H-M   'P 1'
#
loop_
_entity.id
_entity.type
_entity.pdbx_description
1 polymer ?
#
loop_
_entity_poly.entity_id
_entity_poly.type
_entity_poly.pdbx_seq_one_letter_code
_entity_poly.pdbx_strand_id
1 'polypeptide(L)'
;MNVKLRQLGTASGEGLMPLLKRKSIDVLFSFPFQLVLLHFRNHLFLLGTWVLLALSVNGAIGGKFGIRYLFLAPEYLGEVGPLSFFLVGIGFGALVMSWNLTTYLLNAYRFSFLACLARPFTKFTLNNSVIPLAFLVFYCVKVVQFCSFYEYKPAGEVTLNILGLVAGVVTIVGLIAGYFHLTNKDIFSYNNGEQGRAMSKGIAPGRSDTPILEDIKLNRNQWRVETYLTETLRPRLVRSVAHYDEKLLLKVFRQNHMNALAVQLLTLIVLVLLGALMESPAARIPTGASIFLLTSVVVAIVGALAYWFGRWSATAAIVLLLLINYLTRFDLFHHSNKAYGLDYTTKPAVYHPDTLESVLFDPLSMKADKAQTIEILENWKRKLLPVGIDTLAAQKDIGPEKPKLVLFCVSGGGLKSAIWTMRVLQTADSLTGGQFSEHTVLISGASGGMLGATYYRELVHKEKQGVQVPRYGLEPIYDISKDLLNPVSFTIVTNDLFLPWATFEH
;
A
#
# COMPACT_ATOMS: atom_id res chain seq x y z
N MET A 1 -11.76 -34.46 71.66
CA MET A 1 -11.53 -35.89 71.92
C MET A 1 -12.08 -36.67 70.73
N ASN A 2 -11.19 -37.29 69.95
CA ASN A 2 -11.29 -38.60 69.24
C ASN A 2 -12.68 -39.12 68.78
N VAL A 3 -12.89 -39.77 67.62
CA VAL A 3 -12.03 -40.40 66.61
C VAL A 3 -12.95 -40.88 65.46
N LYS A 4 -12.53 -40.70 64.20
CA LYS A 4 -12.50 -41.66 63.08
C LYS A 4 -13.67 -42.67 62.86
N LEU A 5 -14.28 -42.61 61.67
CA LEU A 5 -14.28 -43.61 60.57
C LEU A 5 -15.63 -43.73 59.85
N ARG A 6 -15.66 -43.37 58.56
CA ARG A 6 -16.14 -44.28 57.50
C ARG A 6 -15.57 -43.92 56.14
N GLN A 7 -15.18 -44.97 55.45
CA GLN A 7 -14.37 -45.05 54.24
C GLN A 7 -15.18 -44.91 52.94
N LEU A 8 -14.45 -44.51 51.90
CA LEU A 8 -14.46 -45.00 50.50
C LEU A 8 -15.75 -44.91 49.68
N GLY A 9 -15.69 -44.05 48.65
CA GLY A 9 -16.60 -44.05 47.50
C GLY A 9 -16.01 -43.27 46.32
N THR A 10 -15.44 -44.01 45.36
CA THR A 10 -15.27 -43.69 43.93
C THR A 10 -14.43 -42.47 43.51
N ALA A 11 -13.18 -42.76 43.18
CA ALA A 11 -12.39 -41.98 42.23
C ALA A 11 -12.79 -42.35 40.79
N SER A 12 -13.46 -41.44 40.08
CA SER A 12 -13.48 -41.40 38.61
C SER A 12 -14.20 -40.14 38.12
N GLY A 13 -13.48 -39.21 37.48
CA GLY A 13 -14.09 -38.29 36.50
C GLY A 13 -14.16 -36.77 36.81
N GLU A 14 -13.85 -36.28 38.00
CA GLU A 14 -14.12 -34.87 38.36
C GLU A 14 -12.93 -33.89 38.28
N GLY A 15 -11.73 -34.34 37.90
CA GLY A 15 -10.54 -33.46 37.86
C GLY A 15 -10.44 -32.54 36.64
N LEU A 16 -10.97 -32.96 35.47
CA LEU A 16 -10.69 -32.28 34.21
C LEU A 16 -11.64 -31.10 33.93
N MET A 17 -12.94 -31.25 34.22
CA MET A 17 -13.96 -30.22 33.95
C MET A 17 -13.78 -28.91 34.72
N PRO A 18 -13.45 -28.90 36.04
CA PRO A 18 -13.24 -27.66 36.78
C PRO A 18 -11.96 -26.93 36.36
N LEU A 19 -10.89 -27.68 36.02
CA LEU A 19 -9.63 -27.13 35.51
C LEU A 19 -9.78 -26.56 34.09
N LEU A 20 -10.54 -27.23 33.23
CA LEU A 20 -10.89 -26.73 31.90
C LEU A 20 -11.77 -25.48 31.99
N LYS A 21 -12.78 -25.46 32.88
CA LYS A 21 -13.59 -24.27 33.16
C LYS A 21 -12.73 -23.10 33.65
N ARG A 22 -11.83 -23.32 34.61
CA ARG A 22 -10.95 -22.28 35.15
C ARG A 22 -9.97 -21.74 34.09
N LYS A 23 -9.30 -22.62 33.34
CA LYS A 23 -8.43 -22.22 32.22
C LYS A 23 -9.21 -21.48 31.11
N SER A 24 -10.45 -21.89 30.81
CA SER A 24 -11.26 -21.22 29.80
C SER A 24 -11.67 -19.80 30.23
N ILE A 25 -11.96 -19.60 31.53
CA ILE A 25 -12.22 -18.27 32.10
C ILE A 25 -10.96 -17.40 32.03
N ASP A 26 -9.79 -17.95 32.36
CA ASP A 26 -8.51 -17.23 32.32
C ASP A 26 -8.15 -16.76 30.89
N VAL A 27 -8.48 -17.56 29.85
CA VAL A 27 -8.27 -17.19 28.44
C VAL A 27 -9.30 -16.16 27.98
N LEU A 28 -10.59 -16.35 28.33
CA LEU A 28 -11.65 -15.41 27.98
C LEU A 28 -11.39 -14.03 28.57
N PHE A 29 -10.92 -13.91 29.80
CA PHE A 29 -10.59 -12.61 30.41
C PHE A 29 -9.11 -12.21 30.25
N SER A 30 -8.39 -12.86 29.34
CA SER A 30 -7.02 -12.46 28.99
C SER A 30 -7.02 -11.19 28.14
N PHE A 31 -6.04 -10.33 28.36
CA PHE A 31 -5.92 -9.06 27.66
C PHE A 31 -5.86 -9.22 26.13
N PRO A 32 -5.10 -10.18 25.55
CA PRO A 32 -5.08 -10.37 24.10
C PRO A 32 -6.46 -10.73 23.53
N PHE A 33 -7.19 -11.63 24.18
CA PHE A 33 -8.51 -12.04 23.73
C PHE A 33 -9.52 -10.89 23.84
N GLN A 34 -9.50 -10.16 24.96
CA GLN A 34 -10.38 -9.02 25.17
C GLN A 34 -10.12 -7.87 24.18
N LEU A 35 -8.87 -7.66 23.77
CA LEU A 35 -8.54 -6.71 22.70
C LEU A 35 -9.12 -7.14 21.35
N VAL A 36 -9.04 -8.42 20.99
CA VAL A 36 -9.66 -8.93 19.75
C VAL A 36 -11.17 -8.68 19.76
N LEU A 37 -11.86 -9.04 20.86
CA LEU A 37 -13.30 -8.76 21.01
C LEU A 37 -13.62 -7.27 20.90
N LEU A 38 -12.78 -6.41 21.50
CA LEU A 38 -12.94 -4.96 21.44
C LEU A 38 -12.84 -4.45 20.00
N HIS A 39 -11.93 -4.98 19.19
CA HIS A 39 -11.79 -4.60 17.78
C HIS A 39 -13.02 -4.97 16.96
N PHE A 40 -13.55 -6.18 17.13
CA PHE A 40 -14.78 -6.59 16.46
C PHE A 40 -15.99 -5.76 16.90
N ARG A 41 -16.02 -5.31 18.14
CA ARG A 41 -17.12 -4.49 18.67
C ARG A 41 -17.07 -3.04 18.16
N ASN A 42 -15.89 -2.41 18.16
CA ASN A 42 -15.77 -0.96 18.05
C ASN A 42 -14.94 -0.45 16.88
N HIS A 43 -14.16 -1.31 16.21
CA HIS A 43 -13.14 -0.91 15.23
C HIS A 43 -13.28 -1.66 13.91
N LEU A 44 -14.51 -1.88 13.45
CA LEU A 44 -14.81 -2.61 12.21
C LEU A 44 -14.14 -2.01 10.97
N PHE A 45 -14.07 -0.68 10.86
CA PHE A 45 -13.35 -0.01 9.76
C PHE A 45 -11.86 -0.33 9.76
N LEU A 46 -11.22 -0.33 10.95
CA LEU A 46 -9.80 -0.69 11.07
C LEU A 46 -9.58 -2.19 10.81
N LEU A 47 -10.51 -3.06 11.20
CA LEU A 47 -10.45 -4.49 10.85
C LEU A 47 -10.60 -4.72 9.34
N GLY A 48 -11.41 -3.89 8.67
CA GLY A 48 -11.60 -3.95 7.23
C GLY A 48 -10.29 -3.83 6.43
N THR A 49 -9.30 -3.09 6.94
CA THR A 49 -7.99 -2.97 6.27
C THR A 49 -7.22 -4.30 6.28
N TRP A 50 -7.23 -5.03 7.41
CA TRP A 50 -6.62 -6.36 7.50
C TRP A 50 -7.32 -7.38 6.61
N VAL A 51 -8.65 -7.34 6.56
CA VAL A 51 -9.45 -8.23 5.68
C VAL A 51 -9.14 -7.94 4.22
N LEU A 52 -9.11 -6.67 3.81
CA LEU A 52 -8.79 -6.27 2.44
C LEU A 52 -7.38 -6.71 2.02
N LEU A 53 -6.39 -6.55 2.90
CA LEU A 53 -5.04 -7.04 2.66
C LEU A 53 -5.01 -8.57 2.55
N ALA A 54 -5.76 -9.29 3.40
CA ALA A 54 -5.77 -10.75 3.39
C ALA A 54 -6.42 -11.29 2.11
N LEU A 55 -7.50 -10.65 1.65
CA LEU A 55 -8.17 -10.97 0.39
C LEU A 55 -7.27 -10.66 -0.82
N SER A 56 -6.48 -9.59 -0.76
CA SER A 56 -5.50 -9.24 -1.80
C SER A 56 -4.37 -10.27 -1.88
N VAL A 57 -3.76 -10.64 -0.74
CA VAL A 57 -2.70 -11.68 -0.68
C VAL A 57 -3.24 -13.05 -1.10
N ASN A 58 -4.48 -13.38 -0.73
CA ASN A 58 -5.11 -14.63 -1.17
C ASN A 58 -5.43 -14.64 -2.68
N GLY A 59 -5.53 -13.48 -3.32
CA GLY A 59 -5.95 -13.32 -4.72
C GLY A 59 -7.46 -13.31 -4.93
N ALA A 60 -8.26 -13.18 -3.87
CA ALA A 60 -9.71 -13.00 -3.97
C ALA A 60 -10.08 -11.61 -4.50
N ILE A 61 -9.26 -10.60 -4.17
CA ILE A 61 -9.33 -9.26 -4.76
C ILE A 61 -8.18 -9.10 -5.74
N GLY A 62 -8.49 -8.60 -6.93
CA GLY A 62 -7.47 -8.25 -7.94
C GLY A 62 -6.64 -9.42 -8.47
N GLY A 63 -7.06 -10.67 -8.28
CA GLY A 63 -6.32 -11.84 -8.74
C GLY A 63 -6.05 -11.84 -10.25
N LYS A 64 -7.02 -11.40 -11.06
CA LYS A 64 -6.86 -11.24 -12.52
C LYS A 64 -5.89 -10.12 -12.91
N PHE A 65 -5.71 -9.13 -12.04
CA PHE A 65 -4.79 -7.99 -12.24
C PHE A 65 -3.41 -8.24 -11.63
N GLY A 66 -3.20 -9.41 -11.02
CA GLY A 66 -1.91 -9.80 -10.47
C GLY A 66 -1.55 -9.16 -9.13
N ILE A 67 -2.50 -8.54 -8.42
CA ILE A 67 -2.24 -7.86 -7.13
C ILE A 67 -1.54 -8.77 -6.13
N ARG A 68 -1.92 -10.05 -6.06
CA ARG A 68 -1.28 -11.02 -5.15
C ARG A 68 0.23 -11.16 -5.39
N TYR A 69 0.70 -11.05 -6.64
CA TYR A 69 2.12 -11.23 -6.96
C TYR A 69 2.99 -10.12 -6.37
N LEU A 70 2.43 -8.91 -6.18
CA LEU A 70 3.10 -7.78 -5.54
C LEU A 70 3.51 -8.07 -4.09
N PHE A 71 2.82 -9.02 -3.44
CA PHE A 71 3.12 -9.50 -2.10
C PHE A 71 3.90 -10.82 -2.10
N LEU A 72 3.58 -11.73 -3.02
CA LEU A 72 4.10 -13.10 -3.00
C LEU A 72 5.46 -13.25 -3.71
N ALA A 73 5.76 -12.36 -4.66
CA ALA A 73 7.03 -12.26 -5.36
C ALA A 73 7.38 -10.77 -5.54
N PRO A 74 7.66 -10.05 -4.44
CA PRO A 74 8.00 -8.64 -4.51
C PRO A 74 9.32 -8.47 -5.26
N GLU A 75 9.34 -7.62 -6.29
CA GLU A 75 10.56 -7.29 -7.02
C GLU A 75 11.22 -6.07 -6.39
N TYR A 76 12.56 -6.10 -6.29
CA TYR A 76 13.37 -4.93 -5.98
C TYR A 76 14.62 -4.94 -6.87
N LEU A 77 14.86 -3.85 -7.61
CA LEU A 77 15.98 -3.71 -8.56
C LEU A 77 16.08 -4.87 -9.57
N GLY A 78 14.94 -5.37 -10.08
CA GLY A 78 14.91 -6.45 -11.07
C GLY A 78 14.93 -7.86 -10.48
N GLU A 79 15.07 -8.00 -9.15
CA GLU A 79 15.21 -9.31 -8.50
C GLU A 79 14.15 -9.55 -7.42
N VAL A 80 13.69 -10.80 -7.33
CA VAL A 80 12.85 -11.31 -6.23
C VAL A 80 13.73 -12.15 -5.31
N GLY A 81 14.05 -11.59 -4.14
CA GLY A 81 14.97 -12.22 -3.19
C GLY A 81 14.85 -11.71 -1.76
N PRO A 82 15.74 -12.11 -0.84
CA PRO A 82 15.61 -11.82 0.58
C PRO A 82 15.53 -10.32 0.91
N LEU A 83 16.24 -9.48 0.14
CA LEU A 83 16.20 -8.02 0.31
C LEU A 83 14.84 -7.42 -0.07
N SER A 84 14.22 -7.90 -1.16
CA SER A 84 12.88 -7.47 -1.56
C SER A 84 11.85 -7.80 -0.47
N PHE A 85 11.90 -9.02 0.08
CA PHE A 85 11.06 -9.46 1.19
C PHE A 85 11.35 -8.68 2.48
N PHE A 86 12.61 -8.34 2.75
CA PHE A 86 12.98 -7.48 3.88
C PHE A 86 12.33 -6.10 3.81
N LEU A 87 12.33 -5.45 2.63
CA LEU A 87 11.67 -4.15 2.45
C LEU A 87 10.14 -4.26 2.61
N VAL A 88 9.53 -5.33 2.10
CA VAL A 88 8.12 -5.63 2.36
C VAL A 88 7.86 -5.86 3.84
N GLY A 89 8.78 -6.52 4.54
CA GLY A 89 8.75 -6.71 6.00
C GLY A 89 8.78 -5.39 6.76
N ILE A 90 9.59 -4.42 6.34
CA ILE A 90 9.58 -3.06 6.89
C ILE A 90 8.21 -2.41 6.69
N GLY A 91 7.66 -2.46 5.47
CA GLY A 91 6.33 -1.91 5.19
C GLY A 91 5.23 -2.56 6.06
N PHE A 92 5.25 -3.89 6.18
CA PHE A 92 4.32 -4.62 7.05
C PHE A 92 4.50 -4.23 8.52
N GLY A 93 5.72 -4.19 9.03
CA GLY A 93 5.98 -3.81 10.42
C GLY A 93 5.58 -2.36 10.73
N ALA A 94 5.71 -1.43 9.77
CA ALA A 94 5.18 -0.08 9.88
C ALA A 94 3.64 -0.08 10.02
N LEU A 95 2.93 -0.90 9.25
CA LEU A 95 1.49 -1.12 9.42
C LEU A 95 1.15 -1.70 10.81
N VAL A 96 1.90 -2.70 11.28
CA VAL A 96 1.73 -3.27 12.63
C VAL A 96 1.88 -2.19 13.70
N MET A 97 2.88 -1.32 13.59
CA MET A 97 3.09 -0.25 14.55
C MET A 97 2.03 0.84 14.45
N SER A 98 1.62 1.26 13.26
CA SER A 98 0.50 2.20 13.07
C SER A 98 -0.81 1.68 13.67
N TRP A 99 -1.12 0.39 13.46
CA TRP A 99 -2.25 -0.28 14.10
C TRP A 99 -2.18 -0.21 15.63
N ASN A 100 -1.03 -0.53 16.21
CA ASN A 100 -0.84 -0.53 17.67
C ASN A 100 -0.92 0.89 18.26
N LEU A 101 -0.30 1.87 17.61
CA LEU A 101 -0.37 3.28 18.00
C LEU A 101 -1.81 3.78 17.97
N THR A 102 -2.50 3.56 16.86
CA THR A 102 -3.89 3.98 16.66
C THR A 102 -4.82 3.33 17.67
N THR A 103 -4.72 2.01 17.86
CA THR A 103 -5.62 1.30 18.78
C THR A 103 -5.30 1.57 20.25
N TYR A 104 -4.03 1.86 20.59
CA TYR A 104 -3.66 2.37 21.91
C TYR A 104 -4.30 3.73 22.17
N LEU A 105 -4.15 4.66 21.22
CA LEU A 105 -4.73 6.00 21.25
C LEU A 105 -6.26 5.99 21.46
N LEU A 106 -6.95 5.02 20.84
CA LEU A 106 -8.41 4.89 20.91
C LEU A 106 -8.92 4.13 22.13
N ASN A 107 -8.14 3.21 22.72
CA ASN A 107 -8.68 2.27 23.72
C ASN A 107 -7.92 2.23 25.04
N ALA A 108 -6.71 2.80 25.16
CA ALA A 108 -5.88 2.66 26.36
C ALA A 108 -6.59 3.12 27.65
N TYR A 109 -7.44 4.15 27.58
CA TYR A 109 -8.20 4.65 28.73
C TYR A 109 -9.19 3.62 29.31
N ARG A 110 -9.63 2.63 28.52
CA ARG A 110 -10.53 1.55 28.98
C ARG A 110 -9.81 0.53 29.85
N PHE A 111 -8.48 0.55 29.84
CA PHE A 111 -7.59 -0.38 30.52
C PHE A 111 -6.70 0.38 31.50
N SER A 112 -7.31 0.91 32.56
CA SER A 112 -6.66 1.74 33.60
C SER A 112 -5.39 1.10 34.18
N PHE A 113 -5.36 -0.24 34.28
CA PHE A 113 -4.22 -0.99 34.82
C PHE A 113 -2.92 -0.79 34.03
N LEU A 114 -2.99 -0.41 32.76
CA LEU A 114 -1.81 -0.14 31.93
C LEU A 114 -0.97 1.01 32.48
N ALA A 115 -1.61 2.04 33.05
CA ALA A 115 -0.88 3.19 33.59
C ALA A 115 -0.07 2.85 34.85
N CYS A 116 -0.38 1.75 35.53
CA CYS A 116 0.38 1.26 36.69
C CYS A 116 1.56 0.37 36.31
N LEU A 117 1.68 0.00 35.03
CA LEU A 117 2.74 -0.88 34.55
C LEU A 117 3.92 -0.05 34.04
N ALA A 118 5.12 -0.58 34.22
CA ALA A 118 6.26 -0.10 33.46
C ALA A 118 6.04 -0.39 31.97
N ARG A 119 6.38 0.58 31.11
CA ARG A 119 6.25 0.51 29.65
C ARG A 119 4.83 0.14 29.17
N PRO A 120 3.81 0.98 29.45
CA PRO A 120 2.40 0.69 29.13
C PRO A 120 2.17 0.35 27.65
N PHE A 121 2.78 1.12 26.75
CA PHE A 121 2.65 0.91 25.30
C PHE A 121 3.21 -0.44 24.84
N THR A 122 4.38 -0.85 25.34
CA THR A 122 4.98 -2.16 25.00
C THR A 122 4.08 -3.31 25.43
N LYS A 123 3.49 -3.23 26.63
CA LYS A 123 2.52 -4.23 27.11
C LYS A 123 1.29 -4.28 26.24
N PHE A 124 0.74 -3.11 25.88
CA PHE A 124 -0.39 -3.02 24.98
C PHE A 124 -0.08 -3.68 23.63
N THR A 125 1.00 -3.28 22.97
CA THR A 125 1.42 -3.78 21.67
C THR A 125 1.61 -5.30 21.66
N LEU A 126 2.24 -5.84 22.70
CA LEU A 126 2.43 -7.29 22.83
C LEU A 126 1.10 -8.04 22.92
N ASN A 127 0.17 -7.55 23.73
CA ASN A 127 -1.14 -8.19 23.90
C ASN A 127 -2.06 -7.92 22.70
N ASN A 128 -1.84 -6.85 21.95
CA ASN A 128 -2.58 -6.48 20.74
C ASN A 128 -1.99 -7.08 19.45
N SER A 129 -1.06 -8.04 19.58
CA SER A 129 -0.35 -8.64 18.45
C SER A 129 -1.12 -9.76 17.74
N VAL A 130 -2.25 -10.24 18.28
CA VAL A 130 -2.98 -11.41 17.77
C VAL A 130 -3.36 -11.27 16.30
N ILE A 131 -3.99 -10.15 15.91
CA ILE A 131 -4.41 -9.91 14.52
C ILE A 131 -3.18 -9.74 13.59
N PRO A 132 -2.21 -8.85 13.87
CA PRO A 132 -0.98 -8.76 13.10
C PRO A 132 -0.23 -10.08 12.94
N LEU A 133 -0.10 -10.86 14.01
CA LEU A 133 0.64 -12.13 13.99
C LEU A 133 -0.11 -13.20 13.20
N ALA A 134 -1.44 -13.28 13.35
CA ALA A 134 -2.26 -14.17 12.54
C ALA A 134 -2.14 -13.83 11.04
N PHE A 135 -2.14 -12.54 10.70
CA PHE A 135 -1.90 -12.10 9.32
C PHE A 135 -0.49 -12.47 8.85
N LEU A 136 0.55 -12.23 9.66
CA LEU A 136 1.93 -12.56 9.30
C LEU A 136 2.10 -14.06 9.05
N VAL A 137 1.53 -14.91 9.91
CA VAL A 137 1.54 -16.38 9.71
C VAL A 137 0.82 -16.76 8.43
N PHE A 138 -0.38 -16.22 8.21
CA PHE A 138 -1.12 -16.41 6.96
C PHE A 138 -0.30 -15.99 5.73
N TYR A 139 0.35 -14.83 5.80
CA TYR A 139 1.16 -14.29 4.71
C TYR A 139 2.38 -15.16 4.44
N CYS A 140 3.14 -15.57 5.47
CA CYS A 140 4.25 -16.51 5.34
C CYS A 140 3.81 -17.83 4.72
N VAL A 141 2.66 -18.40 5.14
CA VAL A 141 2.11 -19.62 4.52
C VAL A 141 1.84 -19.41 3.04
N LYS A 142 1.28 -18.25 2.65
CA LYS A 142 1.01 -17.94 1.24
C LYS A 142 2.29 -17.74 0.43
N VAL A 143 3.33 -17.12 1.00
CA VAL A 143 4.65 -16.99 0.36
C VAL A 143 5.28 -18.36 0.15
N VAL A 144 5.30 -19.22 1.18
CA VAL A 144 5.83 -20.59 1.06
C VAL A 144 5.07 -21.38 0.00
N GLN A 145 3.73 -21.34 0.03
CA GLN A 145 2.90 -22.00 -0.98
C GLN A 145 3.23 -21.48 -2.38
N PHE A 146 3.38 -20.17 -2.53
CA PHE A 146 3.65 -19.55 -3.82
C PHE A 146 5.02 -19.95 -4.38
N CYS A 147 6.08 -19.70 -3.61
CA CYS A 147 7.45 -19.96 -4.05
C CYS A 147 7.73 -21.46 -4.26
N SER A 148 7.17 -22.34 -3.42
CA SER A 148 7.42 -23.78 -3.54
C SER A 148 6.58 -24.44 -4.66
N PHE A 149 5.29 -24.11 -4.78
CA PHE A 149 4.42 -24.79 -5.75
C PHE A 149 4.34 -24.13 -7.12
N TYR A 150 4.49 -22.81 -7.21
CA TYR A 150 4.37 -22.09 -8.48
C TYR A 150 5.71 -21.65 -9.06
N GLU A 151 6.67 -21.23 -8.23
CA GLU A 151 8.00 -20.82 -8.70
C GLU A 151 9.04 -21.95 -8.64
N TYR A 152 8.70 -23.09 -8.03
CA TYR A 152 9.60 -24.24 -7.84
C TYR A 152 10.95 -23.86 -7.21
N LYS A 153 10.96 -22.83 -6.34
CA LYS A 153 12.18 -22.37 -5.68
C LYS A 153 12.71 -23.40 -4.69
N PRO A 154 14.05 -23.57 -4.59
CA PRO A 154 14.66 -24.41 -3.56
C PRO A 154 14.24 -23.97 -2.15
N ALA A 155 14.06 -24.94 -1.24
CA ALA A 155 13.63 -24.68 0.13
C ALA A 155 14.54 -23.70 0.90
N GLY A 156 15.85 -23.70 0.59
CA GLY A 156 16.81 -22.74 1.16
C GLY A 156 16.51 -21.29 0.77
N GLU A 157 16.22 -21.02 -0.51
CA GLU A 157 15.82 -19.69 -0.98
C GLU A 157 14.50 -19.24 -0.37
N VAL A 158 13.51 -20.13 -0.30
CA VAL A 158 12.22 -19.84 0.34
C VAL A 158 12.42 -19.48 1.82
N THR A 159 13.30 -20.21 2.52
CA THR A 159 13.63 -19.92 3.92
C THR A 159 14.30 -18.55 4.06
N LEU A 160 15.26 -18.22 3.20
CA LEU A 160 15.92 -16.90 3.21
C LEU A 160 14.94 -15.76 2.92
N ASN A 161 13.98 -15.96 2.01
CA ASN A 161 12.93 -14.97 1.74
C ASN A 161 12.03 -14.74 2.96
N ILE A 162 11.60 -15.81 3.63
CA ILE A 162 10.81 -15.71 4.88
C ILE A 162 11.63 -15.05 6.00
N LEU A 163 12.91 -15.40 6.14
CA LEU A 163 13.80 -14.76 7.11
C LEU A 163 14.00 -13.28 6.80
N GLY A 164 14.15 -12.90 5.53
CA GLY A 164 14.20 -11.51 5.09
C GLY A 164 12.94 -10.75 5.50
N LEU A 165 11.76 -11.30 5.18
CA LEU A 165 10.47 -10.73 5.58
C LEU A 165 10.37 -10.51 7.09
N VAL A 166 10.61 -11.57 7.88
CA VAL A 166 10.53 -11.50 9.35
C VAL A 166 11.58 -10.54 9.93
N ALA A 167 12.80 -10.53 9.39
CA ALA A 167 13.85 -9.60 9.80
C ALA A 167 13.42 -8.15 9.57
N GLY A 168 12.82 -7.82 8.41
CA GLY A 168 12.30 -6.48 8.13
C GLY A 168 11.25 -6.04 9.15
N VAL A 169 10.33 -6.93 9.52
CA VAL A 169 9.31 -6.67 10.56
C VAL A 169 9.97 -6.42 11.91
N VAL A 170 10.89 -7.29 12.33
CA VAL A 170 11.59 -7.17 13.61
C VAL A 170 12.42 -5.89 13.68
N THR A 171 13.10 -5.51 12.59
CA THR A 171 13.89 -4.29 12.52
C THR A 171 13.04 -3.05 12.76
N ILE A 172 11.95 -2.86 12.00
CA ILE A 172 11.15 -1.64 12.14
C ILE A 172 10.36 -1.60 13.45
N VAL A 173 9.82 -2.74 13.91
CA VAL A 173 9.15 -2.84 15.22
C VAL A 173 10.14 -2.56 16.34
N GLY A 174 11.36 -3.09 16.24
CA GLY A 174 12.46 -2.88 17.18
C GLY A 174 12.91 -1.43 17.26
N LEU A 175 13.05 -0.74 16.12
CA LEU A 175 13.39 0.69 16.06
C LEU A 175 12.33 1.55 16.77
N ILE A 176 11.05 1.33 16.45
CA ILE A 176 9.96 2.09 17.06
C ILE A 176 9.83 1.74 18.55
N ALA A 177 9.94 0.47 18.93
CA ALA A 177 9.94 0.05 20.33
C ALA A 177 11.12 0.65 21.12
N GLY A 178 12.31 0.73 20.51
CA GLY A 178 13.48 1.39 21.08
C GLY A 178 13.27 2.87 21.30
N TYR A 179 12.65 3.58 20.34
CA TYR A 179 12.24 4.97 20.53
C TYR A 179 11.33 5.15 21.76
N PHE A 180 10.31 4.30 21.90
CA PHE A 180 9.41 4.36 23.06
C PHE A 180 10.11 4.00 24.37
N HIS A 181 11.09 3.10 24.34
CA HIS A 181 11.88 2.77 25.51
C HIS A 181 12.70 3.96 26.02
N LEU A 182 13.22 4.79 25.11
CA LEU A 182 14.01 5.97 25.45
C LEU A 182 13.15 7.19 25.84
N THR A 183 11.95 7.34 25.27
CA THR A 183 11.12 8.55 25.41
C THR A 183 9.98 8.43 26.43
N ASN A 184 9.51 7.22 26.74
CA ASN A 184 8.46 7.03 27.74
C ASN A 184 9.05 7.06 29.15
N LYS A 185 8.53 7.98 29.97
CA LYS A 185 8.80 8.03 31.40
C LYS A 185 7.75 7.18 32.14
N ASP A 186 8.21 6.27 32.99
CA ASP A 186 7.33 5.43 33.81
C ASP A 186 6.77 6.20 35.01
N ILE A 187 5.69 5.68 35.61
CA ILE A 187 5.05 6.22 36.82
C ILE A 187 6.06 6.51 37.96
N PHE A 188 7.10 5.69 38.06
CA PHE A 188 8.16 5.78 39.07
C PHE A 188 9.11 6.96 38.85
N SER A 189 9.21 7.48 37.64
CA SER A 189 10.04 8.65 37.34
C SER A 189 9.37 9.99 37.74
N TYR A 190 8.06 9.98 37.97
CA TYR A 190 7.30 11.15 38.44
C TYR A 190 7.27 11.29 39.96
N ASN A 191 7.79 10.30 40.70
CA ASN A 191 7.84 10.33 42.16
C ASN A 191 8.95 11.24 42.71
N ASN A 192 9.83 11.75 41.85
CA ASN A 192 10.91 12.68 42.21
C ASN A 192 10.53 14.11 41.83
N GLY A 193 9.82 14.81 42.71
CA GLY A 193 9.93 16.26 42.97
C GLY A 193 9.70 17.30 41.85
N GLU A 194 9.45 16.94 40.60
CA GLU A 194 9.23 17.96 39.55
C GLU A 194 7.78 18.45 39.52
N GLN A 195 7.54 19.58 40.18
CA GLN A 195 6.42 20.48 39.94
C GLN A 195 6.52 21.10 38.53
N GLY A 196 6.37 20.26 37.50
CA GLY A 196 6.31 20.70 36.11
C GLY A 196 4.96 21.34 35.80
N ARG A 197 4.99 22.62 35.43
CA ARG A 197 3.89 23.48 34.92
C ARG A 197 2.65 22.69 34.45
N ALA A 198 1.52 22.95 35.09
CA ALA A 198 0.21 22.49 34.63
C ALA A 198 -0.12 23.14 33.27
N MET A 199 0.24 22.49 32.16
CA MET A 199 -0.32 22.82 30.86
C MET A 199 -1.76 22.29 30.81
N SER A 200 -2.71 23.16 31.13
CA SER A 200 -4.15 22.90 31.18
C SER A 200 -4.85 23.17 29.83
N LYS A 201 -4.38 22.53 28.75
CA LYS A 201 -5.18 22.49 27.51
C LYS A 201 -5.29 21.06 27.01
N GLY A 202 -6.54 20.57 26.96
CA GLY A 202 -6.89 19.30 26.34
C GLY A 202 -6.46 19.32 24.87
N ILE A 203 -5.75 18.28 24.45
CA ILE A 203 -5.11 18.22 23.13
C ILE A 203 -6.12 17.87 22.01
N ALA A 204 -7.35 17.48 22.38
CA ALA A 204 -8.43 17.16 21.45
C ALA A 204 -9.64 18.09 21.68
N PRO A 205 -10.19 18.72 20.63
CA PRO A 205 -11.46 19.45 20.73
C PRO A 205 -12.57 18.49 21.20
N GLY A 206 -13.27 18.83 22.28
CA GLY A 206 -14.44 18.05 22.75
C GLY A 206 -14.17 16.83 23.64
N ARG A 207 -12.90 16.50 23.95
CA ARG A 207 -12.56 15.57 25.05
C ARG A 207 -11.97 16.37 26.21
N SER A 208 -12.83 16.85 27.12
CA SER A 208 -12.35 17.35 28.40
C SER A 208 -11.75 16.18 29.20
N ASP A 209 -10.74 16.44 30.05
CA ASP A 209 -10.17 15.41 30.93
C ASP A 209 -11.19 14.93 32.00
N THR A 210 -12.25 15.72 32.21
CA THR A 210 -13.24 15.53 33.28
C THR A 210 -14.10 14.25 33.18
N PRO A 211 -14.63 13.81 32.02
CA PRO A 211 -15.43 12.60 31.92
C PRO A 211 -14.56 11.35 32.00
N ILE A 212 -13.30 11.42 31.53
CA ILE A 212 -12.34 10.32 31.65
C ILE A 212 -11.96 10.14 33.12
N LEU A 213 -11.76 11.23 33.86
CA LEU A 213 -11.49 11.20 35.30
C LEU A 213 -12.70 10.64 36.08
N GLU A 214 -13.92 11.06 35.76
CA GLU A 214 -15.15 10.53 36.36
C GLU A 214 -15.41 9.06 36.04
N ASP A 215 -15.15 8.62 34.81
CA ASP A 215 -15.26 7.21 34.40
C ASP A 215 -14.22 6.33 35.13
N ILE A 216 -12.99 6.83 35.29
CA ILE A 216 -11.95 6.16 36.09
C ILE A 216 -12.37 6.10 37.57
N LYS A 217 -12.87 7.22 38.15
CA LYS A 217 -13.38 7.32 39.54
C LYS A 217 -14.49 6.33 39.84
N LEU A 218 -15.47 6.26 38.95
CA LEU A 218 -16.70 5.48 39.15
C LEU A 218 -16.57 4.05 38.62
N ASN A 219 -15.39 3.68 38.11
CA ASN A 219 -15.15 2.42 37.39
C ASN A 219 -16.17 2.18 36.25
N ARG A 220 -16.73 3.27 35.72
CA ARG A 220 -17.70 3.26 34.61
C ARG A 220 -16.90 3.09 33.33
N ASN A 221 -17.34 2.22 32.43
CA ASN A 221 -16.67 1.91 31.15
C ASN A 221 -15.32 1.17 31.21
N GLN A 222 -14.86 0.68 32.37
CA GLN A 222 -13.66 -0.18 32.42
C GLN A 222 -13.96 -1.56 31.85
N TRP A 223 -13.06 -2.02 30.97
CA TRP A 223 -13.19 -3.33 30.36
C TRP A 223 -12.54 -4.39 31.25
N ARG A 224 -13.30 -5.43 31.64
CA ARG A 224 -12.80 -6.47 32.55
C ARG A 224 -11.66 -7.26 31.89
N VAL A 225 -10.50 -7.23 32.53
CA VAL A 225 -9.31 -8.00 32.15
C VAL A 225 -8.69 -8.57 33.42
N GLU A 226 -8.41 -9.87 33.44
CA GLU A 226 -7.87 -10.56 34.61
C GLU A 226 -6.39 -10.91 34.44
N THR A 227 -5.99 -11.28 33.23
CA THR A 227 -4.60 -11.63 32.91
C THR A 227 -4.07 -10.83 31.73
N TYR A 228 -2.76 -10.55 31.72
CA TYR A 228 -2.07 -9.93 30.59
C TYR A 228 -0.70 -10.58 30.39
N LEU A 229 -0.17 -10.54 29.16
CA LEU A 229 1.17 -11.05 28.83
C LEU A 229 2.25 -10.02 29.16
N THR A 230 3.32 -10.47 29.81
CA THR A 230 4.55 -9.68 30.06
C THR A 230 5.54 -9.79 28.90
N GLU A 231 6.63 -9.01 28.89
CA GLU A 231 7.65 -9.04 27.82
C GLU A 231 8.31 -10.43 27.70
N THR A 232 8.30 -11.20 28.78
CA THR A 232 8.75 -12.59 28.83
C THR A 232 7.70 -13.60 28.35
N LEU A 233 6.59 -13.13 27.74
CA LEU A 233 5.44 -13.92 27.27
C LEU A 233 4.77 -14.76 28.37
N ARG A 234 4.88 -14.34 29.63
CA ARG A 234 4.23 -15.01 30.75
C ARG A 234 2.94 -14.29 31.12
N PRO A 235 1.83 -15.01 31.36
CA PRO A 235 0.61 -14.40 31.86
C PRO A 235 0.80 -13.92 33.30
N ARG A 236 0.33 -12.71 33.60
CA ARG A 236 0.34 -12.12 34.95
C ARG A 236 -1.03 -11.53 35.26
N LEU A 237 -1.41 -11.58 36.53
CA LEU A 237 -2.66 -11.02 37.02
C LEU A 237 -2.65 -9.49 36.98
N VAL A 238 -3.75 -8.91 36.53
CA VAL A 238 -4.01 -7.48 36.61
C VAL A 238 -4.16 -7.08 38.09
N ARG A 239 -3.50 -5.98 38.49
CA ARG A 239 -3.57 -5.45 39.86
C ARG A 239 -4.58 -4.30 39.91
N SER A 240 -5.21 -4.15 41.08
CA SER A 240 -6.13 -3.03 41.32
C SER A 240 -5.40 -1.69 41.26
N VAL A 241 -6.04 -0.74 40.58
CA VAL A 241 -5.53 0.63 40.33
C VAL A 241 -6.02 1.62 41.38
N ALA A 242 -6.92 1.20 42.28
CA ALA A 242 -7.62 2.05 43.25
C ALA A 242 -6.71 2.81 44.24
N HIS A 243 -5.40 2.54 44.26
CA HIS A 243 -4.45 3.10 45.22
C HIS A 243 -3.59 4.24 44.64
N TYR A 244 -3.67 4.50 43.32
CA TYR A 244 -2.87 5.54 42.65
C TYR A 244 -3.67 6.83 42.47
N ASP A 245 -3.00 7.99 42.59
CA ASP A 245 -3.59 9.29 42.27
C ASP A 245 -3.98 9.36 40.78
N GLU A 246 -5.24 9.62 40.53
CA GLU A 246 -5.84 9.71 39.19
C GLU A 246 -5.17 10.77 38.32
N LYS A 247 -4.73 11.89 38.93
CA LYS A 247 -4.01 12.95 38.21
C LYS A 247 -2.68 12.42 37.66
N LEU A 248 -2.06 11.51 38.39
CA LEU A 248 -0.80 10.89 38.03
C LEU A 248 -1.01 9.84 36.92
N LEU A 249 -2.08 9.04 36.98
CA LEU A 249 -2.47 8.12 35.90
C LEU A 249 -2.78 8.86 34.59
N LEU A 250 -3.53 9.96 34.65
CA LEU A 250 -3.81 10.79 33.47
C LEU A 250 -2.54 11.40 32.88
N LYS A 251 -1.60 11.83 33.72
CA LYS A 251 -0.32 12.40 33.27
C LYS A 251 0.49 11.38 32.46
N VAL A 252 0.56 10.14 32.96
CA VAL A 252 1.23 9.03 32.26
C VAL A 252 0.53 8.72 30.93
N PHE A 253 -0.80 8.63 30.90
CA PHE A 253 -1.53 8.39 29.65
C PHE A 253 -1.31 9.51 28.64
N ARG A 254 -1.37 10.79 29.06
CA ARG A 254 -1.17 11.95 28.18
C ARG A 254 0.21 11.97 27.55
N GLN A 255 1.26 11.65 28.32
CA GLN A 255 2.61 11.61 27.80
C GLN A 255 2.77 10.49 26.75
N ASN A 256 2.35 9.26 27.08
CA ASN A 256 2.43 8.13 26.15
C ASN A 256 1.63 8.40 24.87
N HIS A 257 0.48 9.06 25.01
CA HIS A 257 -0.35 9.48 23.90
C HIS A 257 0.35 10.51 23.01
N MET A 258 1.05 11.49 23.61
CA MET A 258 1.78 12.49 22.84
C MET A 258 2.99 11.91 22.12
N ASN A 259 3.71 10.99 22.76
CA ASN A 259 4.77 10.23 22.12
C ASN A 259 4.23 9.41 20.94
N ALA A 260 3.05 8.79 21.08
CA ALA A 260 2.41 8.06 19.99
C ALA A 260 2.06 8.96 18.80
N LEU A 261 1.48 10.13 19.05
CA LEU A 261 1.21 11.12 18.00
C LEU A 261 2.49 11.66 17.35
N ALA A 262 3.55 11.90 18.14
CA ALA A 262 4.83 12.37 17.64
C ALA A 262 5.49 11.35 16.69
N VAL A 263 5.48 10.05 17.05
CA VAL A 263 5.98 8.98 16.17
C VAL A 263 5.18 8.93 14.88
N GLN A 264 3.85 8.98 14.97
CA GLN A 264 2.97 8.92 13.81
C GLN A 264 3.19 10.11 12.86
N LEU A 265 3.40 11.31 13.39
CA LEU A 265 3.74 12.50 12.60
C LEU A 265 5.14 12.38 11.98
N LEU A 266 6.14 11.92 12.75
CA LEU A 266 7.50 11.72 12.24
C LEU A 266 7.53 10.71 11.09
N THR A 267 6.80 9.60 11.20
CA THR A 267 6.69 8.61 10.12
C THR A 267 6.08 9.21 8.86
N LEU A 268 5.06 10.07 8.99
CA LEU A 268 4.47 10.77 7.84
C LEU A 268 5.49 11.71 7.18
N ILE A 269 6.25 12.48 7.97
CA ILE A 269 7.30 13.37 7.46
C ILE A 269 8.38 12.57 6.72
N VAL A 270 8.86 11.47 7.30
CA VAL A 270 9.85 10.60 6.64
C VAL A 270 9.32 10.09 5.29
N LEU A 271 8.05 9.69 5.24
CA LEU A 271 7.43 9.19 4.03
C LEU A 271 7.29 10.28 2.93
N VAL A 272 7.01 11.54 3.31
CA VAL A 272 7.05 12.69 2.38
C VAL A 272 8.47 12.99 1.90
N LEU A 273 9.46 12.95 2.80
CA LEU A 273 10.86 13.19 2.46
C LEU A 273 11.42 12.13 1.50
N LEU A 274 10.95 10.88 1.60
CA LEU A 274 11.28 9.82 0.64
C LEU A 274 10.76 10.13 -0.78
N GLY A 275 9.72 10.97 -0.91
CA GLY A 275 9.22 11.43 -2.20
C GLY A 275 10.27 12.22 -2.99
N ALA A 276 11.16 12.95 -2.31
CA ALA A 276 12.27 13.66 -2.96
C ALA A 276 13.26 12.72 -3.67
N LEU A 277 13.27 11.43 -3.30
CA LEU A 277 14.18 10.43 -3.84
C LEU A 277 13.52 9.52 -4.90
N MET A 278 12.30 9.80 -5.34
CA MET A 278 11.52 8.95 -6.27
C MET A 278 12.20 8.68 -7.62
N GLU A 279 13.01 9.61 -8.10
CA GLU A 279 13.85 9.48 -9.30
C GLU A 279 14.89 8.36 -9.15
N SER A 280 15.39 8.12 -7.94
CA SER A 280 16.43 7.12 -7.68
C SER A 280 15.86 5.68 -7.67
N PRO A 281 16.37 4.77 -8.52
CA PRO A 281 15.94 3.37 -8.51
C PRO A 281 16.06 2.68 -7.15
N ALA A 282 17.06 3.05 -6.35
CA ALA A 282 17.28 2.47 -5.02
C ALA A 282 16.27 2.96 -3.95
N ALA A 283 15.57 4.08 -4.19
CA ALA A 283 14.52 4.54 -3.29
C ALA A 283 13.16 3.87 -3.58
N ARG A 284 12.99 3.27 -4.76
CA ARG A 284 11.75 2.64 -5.22
C ARG A 284 11.58 1.28 -4.56
N ILE A 285 11.00 1.29 -3.37
CA ILE A 285 10.69 0.07 -2.62
C ILE A 285 9.65 -0.81 -3.36
N PRO A 286 9.58 -2.11 -3.05
CA PRO A 286 8.59 -2.99 -3.64
C PRO A 286 7.15 -2.50 -3.43
N THR A 287 6.30 -2.69 -4.43
CA THR A 287 4.90 -2.25 -4.40
C THR A 287 4.14 -2.80 -3.20
N GLY A 288 4.37 -4.06 -2.81
CA GLY A 288 3.77 -4.63 -1.59
C GLY A 288 4.11 -3.85 -0.32
N ALA A 289 5.35 -3.33 -0.21
CA ALA A 289 5.78 -2.47 0.89
C ALA A 289 5.03 -1.13 0.85
N SER A 290 4.94 -0.50 -0.33
CA SER A 290 4.20 0.75 -0.53
C SER A 290 2.72 0.61 -0.16
N ILE A 291 2.07 -0.51 -0.51
CA ILE A 291 0.66 -0.77 -0.13
C ILE A 291 0.52 -0.88 1.40
N PHE A 292 1.44 -1.56 2.09
CA PHE A 292 1.41 -1.60 3.56
C PHE A 292 1.61 -0.22 4.19
N LEU A 293 2.55 0.58 3.65
CA LEU A 293 2.77 1.96 4.10
C LEU A 293 1.54 2.84 3.87
N LEU A 294 0.93 2.79 2.69
CA LEU A 294 -0.32 3.49 2.40
C LEU A 294 -1.43 3.10 3.38
N THR A 295 -1.59 1.80 3.61
CA THR A 295 -2.58 1.28 4.57
C THR A 295 -2.29 1.79 5.99
N SER A 296 -1.01 1.90 6.37
CA SER A 296 -0.59 2.44 7.66
C SER A 296 -0.99 3.91 7.83
N VAL A 297 -0.90 4.72 6.76
CA VAL A 297 -1.33 6.12 6.74
C VAL A 297 -2.86 6.20 6.83
N VAL A 298 -3.59 5.35 6.11
CA VAL A 298 -5.06 5.28 6.21
C VAL A 298 -5.50 4.93 7.62
N VAL A 299 -4.89 3.90 8.25
CA VAL A 299 -5.15 3.52 9.65
C VAL A 299 -4.89 4.70 10.60
N ALA A 300 -3.78 5.41 10.40
CA ALA A 300 -3.41 6.60 11.16
C ALA A 300 -4.46 7.73 11.06
N ILE A 301 -4.92 8.06 9.84
CA ILE A 301 -5.93 9.11 9.59
C ILE A 301 -7.28 8.72 10.20
N VAL A 302 -7.74 7.49 9.97
CA VAL A 302 -8.98 6.98 10.57
C VAL A 302 -8.89 7.01 12.09
N GLY A 303 -7.74 6.65 12.65
CA GLY A 303 -7.43 6.75 14.07
C GLY A 303 -7.55 8.17 14.62
N ALA A 304 -6.94 9.14 13.93
CA ALA A 304 -6.99 10.56 14.31
C ALA A 304 -8.43 11.12 14.27
N LEU A 305 -9.19 10.80 13.23
CA LEU A 305 -10.60 11.19 13.11
C LEU A 305 -11.46 10.58 14.23
N ALA A 306 -11.29 9.28 14.48
CA ALA A 306 -11.98 8.58 15.58
C ALA A 306 -11.63 9.17 16.95
N TYR A 307 -10.38 9.60 17.12
CA TYR A 307 -9.91 10.20 18.36
C TYR A 307 -10.48 11.60 18.61
N TRP A 308 -10.41 12.49 17.62
CA TRP A 308 -10.84 13.88 17.76
C TRP A 308 -12.36 14.06 17.73
N PHE A 309 -13.06 13.32 16.87
CA PHE A 309 -14.51 13.52 16.67
C PHE A 309 -15.38 12.48 17.40
N GLY A 310 -14.79 11.43 17.98
CA GLY A 310 -15.50 10.42 18.76
C GLY A 310 -16.64 9.77 17.96
N ARG A 311 -17.89 9.91 18.46
CA ARG A 311 -19.09 9.36 17.80
C ARG A 311 -19.41 10.02 16.46
N TRP A 312 -18.94 11.24 16.24
CA TRP A 312 -19.12 11.98 14.98
C TRP A 312 -18.02 11.69 13.96
N SER A 313 -17.12 10.75 14.23
CA SER A 313 -15.98 10.43 13.36
C SER A 313 -16.40 10.03 11.94
N ALA A 314 -17.50 9.28 11.78
CA ALA A 314 -18.05 8.95 10.46
C ALA A 314 -18.52 10.21 9.72
N THR A 315 -19.29 11.08 10.39
CA THR A 315 -19.73 12.36 9.81
C THR A 315 -18.55 13.26 9.47
N ALA A 316 -17.57 13.37 10.36
CA ALA A 316 -16.35 14.14 10.13
C ALA A 316 -15.54 13.61 8.94
N ALA A 317 -15.46 12.29 8.77
CA ALA A 317 -14.84 11.67 7.60
C ALA A 317 -15.58 12.04 6.30
N ILE A 318 -16.92 11.99 6.30
CA ILE A 318 -17.73 12.40 5.13
C ILE A 318 -17.52 13.89 4.82
N VAL A 319 -17.57 14.76 5.84
CA VAL A 319 -17.33 16.20 5.67
C VAL A 319 -15.92 16.47 5.16
N LEU A 320 -14.91 15.77 5.68
CA LEU A 320 -13.53 15.88 5.20
C LEU A 320 -13.41 15.47 3.73
N LEU A 321 -14.05 14.37 3.32
CA LEU A 321 -14.05 13.95 1.92
C LEU A 321 -14.75 14.97 1.01
N LEU A 322 -15.88 15.52 1.44
CA LEU A 322 -16.58 16.59 0.71
C LEU A 322 -15.73 17.87 0.64
N LEU A 323 -15.02 18.21 1.72
CA LEU A 323 -14.12 19.35 1.77
C LEU A 323 -12.92 19.15 0.84
N ILE A 324 -12.27 17.99 0.86
CA ILE A 324 -11.17 17.66 -0.06
C ILE A 324 -11.67 17.77 -1.51
N ASN A 325 -12.82 17.16 -1.83
CA ASN A 325 -13.42 17.22 -3.17
C ASN A 325 -13.84 18.64 -3.59
N TYR A 326 -14.16 19.52 -2.65
CA TYR A 326 -14.42 20.92 -2.92
C TYR A 326 -13.11 21.70 -3.13
N LEU A 327 -12.11 21.45 -2.29
CA LEU A 327 -10.80 22.11 -2.35
C LEU A 327 -10.05 21.77 -3.64
N THR A 328 -10.16 20.53 -4.14
CA THR A 328 -9.53 20.09 -5.40
C THR A 328 -10.08 20.78 -6.66
N ARG A 329 -11.14 21.59 -6.53
CA ARG A 329 -11.65 22.44 -7.63
C ARG A 329 -10.86 23.73 -7.80
N PHE A 330 -10.11 24.16 -6.78
CA PHE A 330 -9.29 25.37 -6.86
C PHE A 330 -7.92 25.04 -7.44
N ASP A 331 -7.41 25.90 -8.32
CA ASP A 331 -6.15 25.68 -9.03
C ASP A 331 -4.94 25.38 -8.12
N LEU A 332 -4.93 25.92 -6.89
CA LEU A 332 -3.88 25.65 -5.90
C LEU A 332 -3.78 24.17 -5.49
N PHE A 333 -4.91 23.44 -5.53
CA PHE A 333 -5.01 22.02 -5.19
C PHE A 333 -5.32 21.14 -6.41
N HIS A 334 -5.45 21.76 -7.59
CA HIS A 334 -5.69 21.08 -8.85
C HIS A 334 -4.35 20.77 -9.52
N HIS A 335 -3.84 19.56 -9.29
CA HIS A 335 -2.64 19.12 -9.98
C HIS A 335 -3.03 18.40 -11.27
N SER A 336 -2.85 19.05 -12.41
CA SER A 336 -3.04 18.44 -13.73
C SER A 336 -1.78 17.69 -14.14
N ASN A 337 -1.86 16.37 -14.27
CA ASN A 337 -0.78 15.60 -14.88
C ASN A 337 -0.66 16.01 -16.36
N LYS A 338 0.53 16.45 -16.75
CA LYS A 338 0.83 16.87 -18.11
C LYS A 338 1.33 15.67 -18.91
N ALA A 339 0.68 15.37 -20.03
CA ALA A 339 1.23 14.46 -21.02
C ALA A 339 2.46 15.08 -21.69
N TYR A 340 3.52 14.28 -21.81
CA TYR A 340 4.76 14.66 -22.48
C TYR A 340 4.52 15.10 -23.94
N GLY A 341 5.25 16.12 -24.37
CA GLY A 341 5.22 16.62 -25.75
C GLY A 341 4.03 17.52 -26.11
N LEU A 342 3.15 17.84 -25.15
CA LEU A 342 2.08 18.83 -25.36
C LEU A 342 2.47 20.20 -24.80
N ASP A 343 2.07 21.26 -25.50
CA ASP A 343 2.31 22.64 -25.10
C ASP A 343 1.17 23.18 -24.21
N TYR A 344 1.44 23.23 -22.91
CA TYR A 344 0.52 23.75 -21.89
C TYR A 344 0.63 25.25 -21.66
N THR A 345 1.43 25.98 -22.45
CA THR A 345 1.51 27.45 -22.40
C THR A 345 0.41 28.10 -23.24
N THR A 346 -0.21 27.32 -24.13
CA THR A 346 -1.29 27.79 -25.00
C THR A 346 -2.64 27.77 -24.31
N LYS A 347 -3.61 28.54 -24.86
CA LYS A 347 -4.98 28.53 -24.37
C LYS A 347 -5.58 27.13 -24.57
N PRO A 348 -6.08 26.47 -23.51
CA PRO A 348 -6.67 25.14 -23.63
C PRO A 348 -7.84 25.13 -24.63
N ALA A 349 -7.92 24.06 -25.42
CA ALA A 349 -9.06 23.82 -26.29
C ALA A 349 -10.34 23.65 -25.45
N VAL A 350 -11.46 24.22 -25.91
CA VAL A 350 -12.74 24.14 -25.20
C VAL A 350 -13.30 22.72 -25.33
N TYR A 351 -13.26 21.95 -24.24
CA TYR A 351 -13.83 20.61 -24.19
C TYR A 351 -15.33 20.67 -23.83
N HIS A 352 -16.17 20.89 -24.84
CA HIS A 352 -17.63 20.90 -24.73
C HIS A 352 -18.25 20.06 -25.85
N PRO A 353 -19.38 19.34 -25.60
CA PRO A 353 -20.06 18.56 -26.63
C PRO A 353 -20.31 19.35 -27.92
N ASP A 354 -20.84 20.57 -27.82
CA ASP A 354 -21.11 21.42 -28.99
C ASP A 354 -19.82 21.79 -29.75
N THR A 355 -18.72 22.05 -29.04
CA THR A 355 -17.42 22.31 -29.68
C THR A 355 -16.94 21.06 -30.41
N LEU A 356 -17.02 19.88 -29.78
CA LEU A 356 -16.65 18.62 -30.41
C LEU A 356 -17.50 18.34 -31.65
N GLU A 357 -18.82 18.55 -31.58
CA GLU A 357 -19.73 18.39 -32.70
C GLU A 357 -19.36 19.36 -33.84
N SER A 358 -19.11 20.62 -33.51
CA SER A 358 -18.71 21.63 -34.51
C SER A 358 -17.38 21.30 -35.21
N VAL A 359 -16.44 20.65 -34.52
CA VAL A 359 -15.14 20.27 -35.09
C VAL A 359 -15.23 18.94 -35.86
N LEU A 360 -15.94 17.95 -35.32
CA LEU A 360 -16.05 16.61 -35.91
C LEU A 360 -16.91 16.57 -37.17
N PHE A 361 -17.94 17.42 -37.24
CA PHE A 361 -18.88 17.45 -38.37
C PHE A 361 -18.71 18.66 -39.29
N ASP A 362 -17.66 19.49 -39.10
CA ASP A 362 -17.34 20.55 -40.05
C ASP A 362 -16.96 19.96 -41.41
N PRO A 363 -17.72 20.20 -42.49
CA PRO A 363 -17.44 19.62 -43.80
C PRO A 363 -16.08 20.02 -44.37
N LEU A 364 -15.59 21.22 -44.03
CA LEU A 364 -14.28 21.68 -44.50
C LEU A 364 -13.15 20.91 -43.81
N SER A 365 -13.22 20.76 -42.49
CA SER A 365 -12.28 19.96 -41.70
C SER A 365 -12.28 18.50 -42.13
N MET A 366 -13.46 17.88 -42.31
CA MET A 366 -13.56 16.51 -42.81
C MET A 366 -12.94 16.35 -44.22
N LYS A 367 -13.15 17.31 -45.11
CA LYS A 367 -12.56 17.30 -46.45
C LYS A 367 -11.05 17.47 -46.39
N ALA A 368 -10.55 18.35 -45.53
CA ALA A 368 -9.12 18.56 -45.32
C ALA A 368 -8.44 17.32 -44.73
N ASP A 369 -9.02 16.71 -43.69
CA ASP A 369 -8.51 15.49 -43.06
C ASP A 369 -8.47 14.30 -44.04
N LYS A 370 -9.52 14.16 -44.86
CA LYS A 370 -9.54 13.18 -45.95
C LYS A 370 -8.43 13.44 -46.98
N ALA A 371 -8.24 14.68 -47.39
CA ALA A 371 -7.20 15.05 -48.35
C ALA A 371 -5.80 14.77 -47.80
N GLN A 372 -5.56 15.14 -46.53
CA GLN A 372 -4.30 14.87 -45.83
C GLN A 372 -4.05 13.37 -45.67
N THR A 373 -5.06 12.59 -45.31
CA THR A 373 -4.94 11.13 -45.21
C THR A 373 -4.61 10.50 -46.57
N ILE A 374 -5.21 10.98 -47.66
CA ILE A 374 -4.87 10.53 -49.02
C ILE A 374 -3.40 10.85 -49.33
N GLU A 375 -2.91 12.04 -48.98
CA GLU A 375 -1.51 12.41 -49.17
C GLU A 375 -0.56 11.50 -48.37
N ILE A 376 -0.89 11.17 -47.12
CA ILE A 376 -0.12 10.22 -46.29
C ILE A 376 -0.05 8.85 -46.99
N LEU A 377 -1.17 8.35 -47.53
CA LEU A 377 -1.25 7.06 -48.21
C LEU A 377 -0.50 7.05 -49.55
N GLU A 378 -0.56 8.13 -50.34
CA GLU A 378 0.22 8.25 -51.58
C GLU A 378 1.73 8.35 -51.30
N ASN A 379 2.12 9.07 -50.25
CA ASN A 379 3.52 9.13 -49.81
C ASN A 379 4.02 7.77 -49.29
N TRP A 380 3.19 7.04 -48.54
CA TRP A 380 3.48 5.66 -48.14
C TRP A 380 3.64 4.74 -49.35
N LYS A 381 2.69 4.79 -50.30
CA LYS A 381 2.72 3.99 -51.52
C LYS A 381 3.98 4.25 -52.34
N ARG A 382 4.41 5.52 -52.47
CA ARG A 382 5.64 5.90 -53.18
C ARG A 382 6.89 5.28 -52.56
N LYS A 383 6.97 5.21 -51.23
CA LYS A 383 8.12 4.59 -50.50
C LYS A 383 8.29 3.10 -50.78
N LEU A 384 7.21 2.42 -51.15
CA LEU A 384 7.21 0.98 -51.44
C LEU A 384 7.47 0.65 -52.91
N LEU A 385 7.61 1.66 -53.78
CA LEU A 385 7.93 1.44 -55.19
C LEU A 385 9.43 1.13 -55.37
N PRO A 386 9.80 0.27 -56.34
CA PRO A 386 11.20 0.03 -56.66
C PRO A 386 11.92 1.31 -57.10
N VAL A 387 13.21 1.40 -56.78
CA VAL A 387 14.09 2.52 -57.15
C VAL A 387 14.06 2.72 -58.67
N GLY A 388 13.72 3.94 -59.12
CA GLY A 388 13.67 4.31 -60.55
C GLY A 388 12.27 4.46 -61.15
N ILE A 389 11.20 4.27 -60.37
CA ILE A 389 9.80 4.43 -60.79
C ILE A 389 9.18 5.61 -60.02
N ASP A 390 9.41 6.82 -60.51
CA ASP A 390 9.01 8.06 -59.82
C ASP A 390 7.61 8.58 -60.19
N THR A 391 6.91 7.95 -61.14
CA THR A 391 5.62 8.45 -61.64
C THR A 391 4.49 7.42 -61.53
N LEU A 392 3.31 7.90 -61.10
CA LEU A 392 2.04 7.17 -61.23
C LEU A 392 1.76 6.72 -62.68
N ALA A 393 2.38 7.37 -63.67
CA ALA A 393 2.30 6.99 -65.08
C ALA A 393 3.08 5.69 -65.39
N ALA A 394 4.26 5.49 -64.80
CA ALA A 394 5.05 4.26 -64.93
C ALA A 394 4.42 3.05 -64.20
N GLN A 395 3.40 3.29 -63.37
CA GLN A 395 2.62 2.27 -62.68
C GLN A 395 1.59 1.57 -63.59
N LYS A 396 1.35 2.07 -64.81
CA LYS A 396 0.54 1.37 -65.81
C LYS A 396 1.26 0.17 -66.44
N ASP A 397 2.59 0.24 -66.50
CA ASP A 397 3.43 -0.76 -67.20
C ASP A 397 3.99 -1.84 -66.27
N ILE A 398 3.85 -1.65 -64.95
CA ILE A 398 4.19 -2.61 -63.89
C ILE A 398 2.85 -3.09 -63.34
N GLY A 399 2.54 -4.38 -63.48
CA GLY A 399 1.20 -4.96 -63.27
C GLY A 399 0.41 -4.56 -62.00
N PRO A 400 -0.87 -4.97 -61.92
CA PRO A 400 -1.97 -4.31 -61.21
C PRO A 400 -1.97 -4.41 -59.67
N GLU A 401 -0.92 -4.91 -59.02
CA GLU A 401 -1.00 -5.23 -57.60
C GLU A 401 -0.55 -4.05 -56.72
N LYS A 402 -1.54 -3.37 -56.13
CA LYS A 402 -1.33 -2.38 -55.06
C LYS A 402 -0.47 -3.00 -53.94
N PRO A 403 0.44 -2.23 -53.31
CA PRO A 403 1.21 -2.74 -52.17
C PRO A 403 0.25 -3.19 -51.05
N LYS A 404 0.59 -4.30 -50.39
CA LYS A 404 -0.22 -4.83 -49.29
C LYS A 404 -0.20 -3.85 -48.12
N LEU A 405 -1.36 -3.34 -47.72
CA LEU A 405 -1.47 -2.47 -46.55
C LEU A 405 -1.64 -3.32 -45.29
N VAL A 406 -0.82 -3.08 -44.28
CA VAL A 406 -0.92 -3.76 -42.98
C VAL A 406 -1.50 -2.82 -41.93
N LEU A 407 -2.58 -3.28 -41.28
CA LEU A 407 -3.15 -2.67 -40.08
C LEU A 407 -2.89 -3.64 -38.92
N PHE A 408 -2.16 -3.20 -37.91
CA PHE A 408 -1.79 -4.06 -36.78
C PHE A 408 -2.60 -3.69 -35.55
N CYS A 409 -3.32 -4.67 -34.99
CA CYS A 409 -4.18 -4.47 -33.82
C CYS A 409 -3.62 -5.19 -32.60
N VAL A 410 -3.51 -4.48 -31.47
CA VAL A 410 -2.91 -5.00 -30.23
C VAL A 410 -3.89 -4.93 -29.06
N SER A 411 -4.01 -6.04 -28.33
CA SER A 411 -4.89 -6.13 -27.17
C SER A 411 -4.21 -5.63 -25.90
N GLY A 412 -5.00 -5.15 -24.94
CA GLY A 412 -4.54 -4.86 -23.58
C GLY A 412 -4.17 -6.13 -22.81
N GLY A 413 -3.42 -5.97 -21.71
CA GLY A 413 -3.04 -7.08 -20.84
C GLY A 413 -1.79 -6.82 -19.99
N GLY A 414 -1.54 -5.56 -19.63
CA GLY A 414 -0.37 -5.16 -18.86
C GLY A 414 0.96 -5.56 -19.50
N LEU A 415 1.97 -5.77 -18.66
CA LEU A 415 3.34 -6.06 -19.10
C LEU A 415 3.45 -7.34 -19.94
N LYS A 416 2.63 -8.35 -19.65
CA LYS A 416 2.57 -9.58 -20.45
C LYS A 416 2.16 -9.30 -21.89
N SER A 417 1.17 -8.43 -22.10
CA SER A 417 0.78 -8.02 -23.46
C SER A 417 1.86 -7.15 -24.12
N ALA A 418 2.56 -6.31 -23.36
CA ALA A 418 3.65 -5.49 -23.88
C ALA A 418 4.80 -6.36 -24.42
N ILE A 419 5.26 -7.33 -23.63
CA ILE A 419 6.28 -8.32 -24.01
C ILE A 419 5.83 -9.11 -25.23
N TRP A 420 4.60 -9.64 -25.20
CA TRP A 420 4.07 -10.44 -26.31
C TRP A 420 3.98 -9.63 -27.61
N THR A 421 3.44 -8.41 -27.53
CA THR A 421 3.31 -7.51 -28.67
C THR A 421 4.67 -7.18 -29.26
N MET A 422 5.64 -6.81 -28.42
CA MET A 422 7.01 -6.54 -28.84
C MET A 422 7.62 -7.74 -29.54
N ARG A 423 7.44 -8.96 -28.99
CA ARG A 423 7.96 -10.20 -29.58
C ARG A 423 7.33 -10.50 -30.93
N VAL A 424 6.01 -10.36 -31.05
CA VAL A 424 5.28 -10.62 -32.31
C VAL A 424 5.74 -9.64 -33.39
N LEU A 425 5.85 -8.36 -33.07
CA LEU A 425 6.32 -7.33 -33.99
C LEU A 425 7.75 -7.60 -34.46
N GLN A 426 8.69 -7.82 -33.52
CA GLN A 426 10.07 -8.20 -33.86
C GLN A 426 10.14 -9.44 -34.75
N THR A 427 9.34 -10.46 -34.46
CA THR A 427 9.37 -11.73 -35.18
C THR A 427 8.81 -11.58 -36.59
N ALA A 428 7.62 -10.98 -36.73
CA ALA A 428 6.98 -10.77 -38.03
C ALA A 428 7.87 -9.91 -38.95
N ASP A 429 8.49 -8.90 -38.36
CA ASP A 429 9.33 -7.98 -39.09
C ASP A 429 10.70 -8.56 -39.44
N SER A 430 11.32 -9.32 -38.55
CA SER A 430 12.56 -10.05 -38.84
C SER A 430 12.36 -11.08 -39.96
N LEU A 431 11.25 -11.85 -39.92
CA LEU A 431 10.92 -12.85 -40.95
C LEU A 431 10.66 -12.24 -42.32
N THR A 432 10.33 -10.95 -42.37
CA THR A 432 10.05 -10.21 -43.61
C THR A 432 11.20 -9.29 -44.01
N GLY A 433 12.35 -9.33 -43.31
CA GLY A 433 13.47 -8.45 -43.59
C GLY A 433 13.13 -6.96 -43.46
N GLY A 434 12.26 -6.59 -42.50
CA GLY A 434 11.82 -5.22 -42.27
C GLY A 434 10.60 -4.79 -43.09
N GLN A 435 10.15 -5.60 -44.06
CA GLN A 435 9.03 -5.23 -44.93
C GLN A 435 7.71 -5.11 -44.15
N PHE A 436 7.50 -5.88 -43.09
CA PHE A 436 6.32 -5.73 -42.23
C PHE A 436 6.17 -4.28 -41.73
N SER A 437 7.23 -3.68 -41.20
CA SER A 437 7.17 -2.31 -40.69
C SER A 437 7.00 -1.26 -41.79
N GLU A 438 7.60 -1.47 -42.97
CA GLU A 438 7.40 -0.56 -44.11
C GLU A 438 5.95 -0.62 -44.63
N HIS A 439 5.31 -1.79 -44.57
CA HIS A 439 3.93 -1.98 -45.00
C HIS A 439 2.88 -1.64 -43.92
N THR A 440 3.29 -1.42 -42.67
CA THR A 440 2.38 -1.10 -41.55
C THR A 440 2.03 0.38 -41.53
N VAL A 441 0.77 0.70 -41.82
CA VAL A 441 0.27 2.09 -41.90
C VAL A 441 -0.34 2.55 -40.58
N LEU A 442 -0.94 1.61 -39.82
CA LEU A 442 -1.58 1.91 -38.55
C LEU A 442 -1.30 0.80 -37.55
N ILE A 443 -0.93 1.19 -36.34
CA ILE A 443 -0.96 0.32 -35.17
C ILE A 443 -2.02 0.88 -34.22
N SER A 444 -3.00 0.07 -33.85
CA SER A 444 -4.11 0.45 -32.99
C SER A 444 -4.31 -0.57 -31.87
N GLY A 445 -4.74 -0.13 -30.69
CA GLY A 445 -4.92 -1.04 -29.57
C GLY A 445 -5.09 -0.37 -28.24
N ALA A 446 -4.85 -1.13 -27.17
CA ALA A 446 -5.03 -0.64 -25.79
C ALA A 446 -3.91 -1.07 -24.83
N SER A 447 -3.69 -0.26 -23.80
CA SER A 447 -2.91 -0.58 -22.59
C SER A 447 -1.52 -1.17 -22.91
N GLY A 448 -1.13 -2.27 -22.25
CA GLY A 448 0.18 -2.90 -22.43
C GLY A 448 0.53 -3.27 -23.87
N GLY A 449 -0.45 -3.66 -24.69
CA GLY A 449 -0.21 -3.91 -26.12
C GLY A 449 0.30 -2.65 -26.83
N MET A 450 -0.31 -1.50 -26.54
CA MET A 450 0.16 -0.22 -27.09
C MET A 450 1.54 0.15 -26.55
N LEU A 451 1.86 -0.14 -25.28
CA LEU A 451 3.22 0.10 -24.78
C LEU A 451 4.28 -0.69 -25.57
N GLY A 452 4.05 -1.98 -25.80
CA GLY A 452 4.95 -2.81 -26.61
C GLY A 452 5.04 -2.36 -28.07
N ALA A 453 3.91 -2.00 -28.66
CA ALA A 453 3.85 -1.50 -30.03
C ALA A 453 4.55 -0.15 -30.23
N THR A 454 4.31 0.80 -29.32
CA THR A 454 4.95 2.13 -29.36
C THR A 454 6.45 2.00 -29.16
N TYR A 455 6.90 1.16 -28.21
CA TYR A 455 8.32 0.93 -28.01
C TYR A 455 8.99 0.33 -29.25
N TYR A 456 8.38 -0.69 -29.86
CA TYR A 456 8.85 -1.24 -31.14
C TYR A 456 8.94 -0.16 -32.23
N ARG A 457 7.87 0.63 -32.40
CA ARG A 457 7.79 1.66 -33.43
C ARG A 457 8.85 2.75 -33.25
N GLU A 458 9.18 3.07 -32.02
CA GLU A 458 10.24 4.02 -31.66
C GLU A 458 11.63 3.48 -32.01
N LEU A 459 11.89 2.18 -31.80
CA LEU A 459 13.15 1.57 -32.25
C LEU A 459 13.28 1.64 -33.79
N VAL A 460 12.20 1.35 -34.53
CA VAL A 460 12.17 1.52 -35.99
C VAL A 460 12.41 2.99 -36.39
N HIS A 461 11.87 3.94 -35.62
CA HIS A 461 12.06 5.37 -35.89
C HIS A 461 13.52 5.81 -35.70
N LYS A 462 14.13 5.42 -34.57
CA LYS A 462 15.54 5.69 -34.26
C LYS A 462 16.49 5.10 -35.29
N GLU A 463 16.25 3.86 -35.73
CA GLU A 463 17.04 3.23 -36.78
C GLU A 463 16.96 4.01 -38.10
N LYS A 464 15.76 4.49 -38.48
CA LYS A 464 15.58 5.36 -39.66
C LYS A 464 16.27 6.73 -39.54
N GLN A 465 16.55 7.18 -38.31
CA GLN A 465 17.34 8.39 -38.05
C GLN A 465 18.85 8.11 -38.01
N GLY A 466 19.28 6.87 -38.27
CA GLY A 466 20.68 6.46 -38.24
C GLY A 466 21.21 6.16 -36.84
N VAL A 467 20.34 6.13 -35.82
CA VAL A 467 20.73 5.74 -34.46
C VAL A 467 20.83 4.22 -34.40
N GLN A 468 21.97 3.71 -33.96
CA GLN A 468 22.18 2.29 -33.73
C GLN A 468 21.35 1.85 -32.52
N VAL A 469 20.29 1.07 -32.76
CA VAL A 469 19.42 0.52 -31.71
C VAL A 469 19.19 -0.97 -31.94
N PRO A 470 19.10 -1.78 -30.88
CA PRO A 470 18.78 -3.19 -31.01
C PRO A 470 17.29 -3.33 -31.39
N ARG A 471 16.95 -3.39 -32.68
CA ARG A 471 15.56 -3.59 -33.13
C ARG A 471 15.05 -4.99 -32.83
N TYR A 472 15.93 -5.99 -32.97
CA TYR A 472 15.63 -7.42 -32.78
C TYR A 472 16.38 -7.99 -31.57
N GLY A 473 16.03 -9.23 -31.20
CA GLY A 473 16.71 -9.96 -30.14
C GLY A 473 16.05 -9.79 -28.77
N LEU A 474 16.72 -10.27 -27.74
CA LEU A 474 16.15 -10.36 -26.39
C LEU A 474 16.24 -9.05 -25.59
N GLU A 475 17.18 -8.16 -25.91
CA GLU A 475 17.40 -6.93 -25.14
C GLU A 475 16.14 -6.04 -25.08
N PRO A 476 15.48 -5.69 -26.20
CA PRO A 476 14.24 -4.91 -26.13
C PRO A 476 13.09 -5.64 -25.44
N ILE A 477 13.10 -6.98 -25.50
CA ILE A 477 12.11 -7.81 -24.81
C ILE A 477 12.31 -7.72 -23.29
N TYR A 478 13.56 -7.71 -22.83
CA TYR A 478 13.87 -7.49 -21.43
C TYR A 478 13.57 -6.06 -20.99
N ASP A 479 13.88 -5.06 -21.81
CA ASP A 479 13.58 -3.66 -21.50
C ASP A 479 12.09 -3.40 -21.30
N ILE A 480 11.24 -3.87 -22.21
CA ILE A 480 9.78 -3.71 -22.07
C ILE A 480 9.19 -4.58 -20.96
N SER A 481 9.97 -5.52 -20.40
CA SER A 481 9.55 -6.39 -19.29
C SER A 481 9.90 -5.84 -17.91
N LYS A 482 10.59 -4.70 -17.83
CA LYS A 482 10.98 -4.08 -16.55
C LYS A 482 9.76 -3.62 -15.76
N ASP A 483 9.89 -3.68 -14.43
CA ASP A 483 8.82 -3.27 -13.53
C ASP A 483 8.46 -1.79 -13.66
N LEU A 484 7.16 -1.54 -13.74
CA LEU A 484 6.55 -0.21 -13.74
C LEU A 484 5.72 0.04 -12.48
N LEU A 485 5.39 -1.00 -11.71
CA LEU A 485 4.48 -0.87 -10.58
C LEU A 485 5.18 -0.33 -9.34
N ASN A 486 6.44 -0.69 -9.07
CA ASN A 486 7.19 -0.12 -7.95
C ASN A 486 7.35 1.39 -8.09
N PRO A 487 7.84 1.96 -9.21
CA PRO A 487 7.93 3.41 -9.35
C PRO A 487 6.57 4.10 -9.23
N VAL A 488 5.53 3.57 -9.87
CA VAL A 488 4.18 4.17 -9.83
C VAL A 488 3.60 4.12 -8.42
N SER A 489 3.65 2.97 -7.75
CA SER A 489 3.08 2.79 -6.42
C SER A 489 3.87 3.57 -5.36
N PHE A 490 5.19 3.65 -5.51
CA PHE A 490 6.02 4.49 -4.65
C PHE A 490 5.66 5.97 -4.81
N THR A 491 5.54 6.45 -6.06
CA THR A 491 5.14 7.82 -6.39
C THR A 491 3.79 8.18 -5.77
N ILE A 492 2.80 7.29 -5.89
CA ILE A 492 1.47 7.50 -5.30
C ILE A 492 1.58 7.70 -3.78
N VAL A 493 2.38 6.87 -3.11
CA VAL A 493 2.47 6.89 -1.64
C VAL A 493 3.27 8.08 -1.14
N THR A 494 4.38 8.44 -1.80
CA THR A 494 5.32 9.45 -1.29
C THR A 494 5.13 10.84 -1.87
N ASN A 495 4.47 10.96 -3.03
CA ASN A 495 4.20 12.22 -3.71
C ASN A 495 2.69 12.48 -3.83
N ASP A 496 1.95 11.68 -4.60
CA ASP A 496 0.57 12.02 -5.03
C ASP A 496 -0.46 11.98 -3.89
N LEU A 497 -0.22 11.18 -2.84
CA LEU A 497 -1.05 11.18 -1.63
C LEU A 497 -0.99 12.54 -0.92
N PHE A 498 0.11 13.25 -1.08
CA PHE A 498 0.32 14.61 -0.61
C PHE A 498 0.10 15.58 -1.77
N LEU A 499 0.03 16.86 -1.47
CA LEU A 499 0.05 17.85 -2.54
C LEU A 499 1.42 17.75 -3.22
N PRO A 500 1.48 17.46 -4.55
CA PRO A 500 2.75 17.31 -5.24
C PRO A 500 3.56 18.59 -5.08
N TRP A 501 4.63 18.50 -4.30
CA TRP A 501 5.46 19.65 -3.95
C TRP A 501 6.72 19.71 -4.81
N ALA A 502 7.08 18.59 -5.44
CA ALA A 502 8.19 18.50 -6.37
C ALA A 502 7.69 18.76 -7.80
N THR A 503 8.13 19.87 -8.39
CA THR A 503 7.98 20.14 -9.81
C THR A 503 9.17 19.54 -10.55
N PHE A 504 8.90 18.67 -11.52
CA PHE A 504 9.93 18.09 -12.37
C PHE A 504 9.99 18.88 -13.68
N GLU A 505 11.20 19.27 -14.10
CA GLU A 505 11.41 19.78 -15.47
C GLU A 505 11.21 18.61 -16.44
N HIS A 506 10.37 18.83 -17.45
CA HIS A 506 10.01 17.84 -18.46
C HIS A 506 10.70 18.11 -19.79
#